data_AF-A0A382SLJ9-F1
#
_entry.id   AF-A0A382SLJ9-F1
#
_cell.length_a   1.000
_cell.length_b   1.000
_cell.length_c   1.000
_cell.angle_alpha   90.00
_cell.angle_beta   90.00
_cell.angle_gamma   90.00
#
_symmetry.space_group_name_H-M   'P 1'
#
loop_
_entity.id
_entity.type
_entity.pdbx_description
1 polymer ?
#
loop_
_entity_poly.entity_id
_entity_poly.type
_entity_poly.pdbx_seq_one_letter_code
_entity_poly.pdbx_strand_id
1 'polypeptide(L)'
;MTSNAIKFVWNNKIFKIDNPDPNETLLNFIRLKIKKTGTKEGCAEGGCGACTVVLAELKKNDLTYKAINACISFVTILQGKQLIIVEDLLNSKGSLHPVQKAMVDYHGSQCGFCTPGFVMSLFAMQKNYSSYSEENIKDSISGNLCRCTGYRPIVDAAKSLNNKNRSDKFVKSKKKIISLLKKIKPENISIKNRNKKYFAPRTITELKKIIKDYPNSIFLSGGTDLSLIVTKERKDIDNIISLSSINELNFIEEKNEHIVVGSATSLREFELFIKKYYPD
;
A
#
# COMPACT_ATOMS: atom_id res chain seq x y z
N MET A 1 -0.58 19.98 -16.38
CA MET A 1 0.61 20.38 -15.60
C MET A 1 1.36 19.12 -15.20
N THR A 2 2.69 19.14 -15.32
CA THR A 2 3.56 17.99 -15.03
C THR A 2 4.48 18.32 -13.86
N SER A 3 4.49 17.50 -12.83
CA SER A 3 5.33 17.61 -11.64
C SER A 3 6.46 16.58 -11.69
N ASN A 4 7.61 16.91 -11.13
CA ASN A 4 8.72 15.99 -10.93
C ASN A 4 8.89 15.57 -9.46
N ALA A 5 7.89 15.88 -8.63
CA ALA A 5 7.88 15.59 -7.21
C ALA A 5 6.74 14.67 -6.82
N ILE A 6 7.01 13.77 -5.88
CA ILE A 6 6.02 12.92 -5.22
C ILE A 6 5.54 13.61 -3.95
N LYS A 7 4.24 13.85 -3.84
CA LYS A 7 3.58 14.48 -2.69
C LYS A 7 2.64 13.48 -2.04
N PHE A 8 2.76 13.31 -0.73
CA PHE A 8 1.98 12.35 0.04
C PHE A 8 1.75 12.85 1.45
N VAL A 9 0.82 12.23 2.19
CA VAL A 9 0.57 12.57 3.58
C VAL A 9 1.29 11.59 4.50
N TRP A 10 2.05 12.11 5.46
CA TRP A 10 2.62 11.31 6.53
C TRP A 10 2.58 12.14 7.81
N ASN A 11 2.29 11.52 8.96
CA ASN A 11 2.19 12.21 10.25
C ASN A 11 1.40 13.54 10.23
N ASN A 12 0.20 13.52 9.62
CA ASN A 12 -0.72 14.67 9.50
C ASN A 12 -0.13 15.89 8.80
N LYS A 13 0.87 15.70 7.92
CA LYS A 13 1.52 16.73 7.11
C LYS A 13 1.69 16.24 5.68
N ILE A 14 1.75 17.17 4.72
CA ILE A 14 2.11 16.86 3.34
C ILE A 14 3.64 16.84 3.27
N PHE A 15 4.18 15.71 2.83
CA PHE A 15 5.58 15.51 2.50
C PHE A 15 5.77 15.62 0.98
N LYS A 16 6.95 16.06 0.58
CA LYS A 16 7.36 16.20 -0.82
C LYS A 16 8.74 15.57 -0.98
N ILE A 17 8.89 14.75 -2.01
CA ILE A 17 10.18 14.21 -2.44
C ILE A 17 10.41 14.70 -3.87
N ASP A 18 11.44 15.51 -4.05
CA ASP A 18 11.83 16.06 -5.35
C ASP A 18 12.71 15.06 -6.11
N ASN A 19 12.33 14.73 -7.35
CA ASN A 19 13.04 13.81 -8.24
C ASN A 19 13.54 12.53 -7.54
N PRO A 20 12.68 11.73 -6.86
CA PRO A 20 13.13 10.48 -6.23
C PRO A 20 13.72 9.52 -7.26
N ASP A 21 14.58 8.58 -6.83
CA ASP A 21 14.98 7.48 -7.71
C ASP A 21 13.72 6.62 -8.01
N PRO A 22 13.33 6.44 -9.29
CA PRO A 22 12.19 5.60 -9.68
C PRO A 22 12.23 4.16 -9.16
N ASN A 23 13.43 3.64 -8.88
CA ASN A 23 13.66 2.27 -8.42
C ASN A 23 13.82 2.18 -6.90
N GLU A 24 13.76 3.31 -6.16
CA GLU A 24 13.84 3.28 -4.70
C GLU A 24 12.60 2.58 -4.15
N THR A 25 12.80 1.44 -3.49
CA THR A 25 11.72 0.73 -2.80
C THR A 25 11.22 1.55 -1.62
N LEU A 26 9.93 1.47 -1.37
CA LEU A 26 9.30 2.13 -0.23
C LEU A 26 9.92 1.66 1.08
N LEU A 27 10.32 0.38 1.16
CA LEU A 27 11.04 -0.16 2.32
C LEU A 27 12.38 0.55 2.57
N ASN A 28 13.18 0.74 1.52
CA ASN A 28 14.46 1.44 1.64
C ASN A 28 14.27 2.91 2.01
N PHE A 29 13.29 3.59 1.41
CA PHE A 29 12.93 4.94 1.81
C PHE A 29 12.55 5.02 3.30
N ILE A 30 11.69 4.12 3.77
CA ILE A 30 11.24 4.07 5.17
C ILE A 30 12.43 3.87 6.12
N ARG A 31 13.27 2.88 5.84
CA ARG A 31 14.35 2.46 6.75
C ARG A 31 15.57 3.36 6.69
N LEU A 32 15.95 3.82 5.51
CA LEU A 32 17.22 4.51 5.27
C LEU A 32 17.06 6.03 5.21
N LYS A 33 15.97 6.55 4.64
CA LYS A 33 15.76 8.00 4.47
C LYS A 33 15.05 8.61 5.67
N ILE A 34 13.88 8.09 6.05
CA ILE A 34 13.14 8.59 7.22
C ILE A 34 13.53 7.90 8.53
N LYS A 35 14.45 6.93 8.46
CA LYS A 35 15.08 6.23 9.60
C LYS A 35 14.08 5.55 10.55
N LYS A 36 13.03 4.96 9.98
CA LYS A 36 12.01 4.19 10.70
C LYS A 36 12.22 2.71 10.41
N THR A 37 12.72 1.97 11.39
CA THR A 37 13.24 0.61 11.20
C THR A 37 12.26 -0.47 11.64
N GLY A 38 11.06 -0.10 12.11
CA GLY A 38 9.99 -1.01 12.51
C GLY A 38 9.55 -1.92 11.36
N THR A 39 9.35 -1.37 10.16
CA THR A 39 9.13 -2.16 8.94
C THR A 39 10.39 -2.95 8.56
N LYS A 40 10.25 -4.26 8.33
CA LYS A 40 11.39 -5.18 8.16
C LYS A 40 11.54 -5.68 6.74
N GLU A 41 12.78 -5.96 6.34
CA GLU A 41 13.07 -6.76 5.16
C GLU A 41 13.19 -8.23 5.57
N GLY A 42 12.39 -9.12 4.97
CA GLY A 42 12.45 -10.56 5.22
C GLY A 42 12.84 -11.34 3.97
N CYS A 43 12.01 -11.27 2.92
CA CYS A 43 12.22 -12.00 1.66
C CYS A 43 12.57 -11.12 0.44
N ALA A 44 12.19 -9.83 0.46
CA ALA A 44 12.33 -8.89 -0.66
C ALA A 44 11.60 -9.29 -1.97
N GLU A 45 10.52 -10.07 -1.88
CA GLU A 45 9.68 -10.50 -3.02
C GLU A 45 8.17 -10.48 -2.73
N GLY A 46 7.76 -9.83 -1.64
CA GLY A 46 6.34 -9.80 -1.24
C GLY A 46 5.81 -11.04 -0.52
N GLY A 47 6.55 -12.17 -0.51
CA GLY A 47 6.03 -13.44 0.05
C GLY A 47 5.87 -13.53 1.57
N CYS A 48 6.62 -12.76 2.38
CA CYS A 48 6.65 -12.95 3.84
C CYS A 48 5.80 -11.94 4.65
N GLY A 49 5.40 -10.81 4.07
CA GLY A 49 4.65 -9.76 4.77
C GLY A 49 5.36 -9.02 5.91
N ALA A 50 6.63 -9.32 6.23
CA ALA A 50 7.35 -8.59 7.30
C ALA A 50 7.55 -7.09 7.01
N CYS A 51 7.44 -6.72 5.72
CA CYS A 51 7.54 -5.34 5.24
C CYS A 51 6.18 -4.65 5.09
N THR A 52 5.08 -5.23 5.60
CA THR A 52 3.75 -4.66 5.39
C THR A 52 3.63 -3.25 5.98
N VAL A 53 3.13 -2.33 5.16
CA VAL A 53 2.73 -0.96 5.55
C VAL A 53 1.32 -0.71 5.05
N VAL A 54 0.68 0.37 5.49
CA VAL A 54 -0.67 0.73 5.03
C VAL A 54 -0.65 2.04 4.28
N LEU A 55 -1.25 2.02 3.08
CA LEU A 55 -1.55 3.22 2.32
C LEU A 55 -3.04 3.56 2.46
N ALA A 56 -3.35 4.76 2.94
CA ALA A 56 -4.72 5.26 2.90
C ALA A 56 -4.93 6.12 1.64
N GLU A 57 -5.99 5.82 0.90
CA GLU A 57 -6.29 6.46 -0.39
C GLU A 57 -7.66 7.13 -0.33
N LEU A 58 -7.77 8.33 -0.92
CA LEU A 58 -9.05 9.00 -1.03
C LEU A 58 -9.88 8.34 -2.16
N LYS A 59 -10.97 7.67 -1.80
CA LYS A 59 -11.97 7.15 -2.74
C LYS A 59 -13.27 7.90 -2.50
N LYS A 60 -13.71 8.71 -3.46
CA LYS A 60 -14.82 9.67 -3.32
C LYS A 60 -14.55 10.67 -2.17
N ASN A 61 -15.28 10.57 -1.07
CA ASN A 61 -15.14 11.42 0.12
C ASN A 61 -14.73 10.61 1.37
N ASP A 62 -14.24 9.40 1.19
CA ASP A 62 -13.77 8.53 2.27
C ASP A 62 -12.36 7.98 1.98
N LEU A 63 -11.72 7.40 3.00
CA LEU A 63 -10.43 6.75 2.96
C LEU A 63 -10.61 5.24 2.90
N THR A 64 -9.97 4.61 1.93
CA THR A 64 -9.74 3.16 1.90
C THR A 64 -8.32 2.87 2.36
N TYR A 65 -8.12 1.78 3.11
CA TYR A 65 -6.81 1.45 3.69
C TYR A 65 -6.29 0.17 3.05
N LYS A 66 -5.15 0.22 2.39
CA LYS A 66 -4.56 -0.94 1.70
C LYS A 66 -3.28 -1.36 2.39
N ALA A 67 -3.24 -2.59 2.89
CA ALA A 67 -2.00 -3.22 3.30
C ALA A 67 -1.20 -3.59 2.04
N ILE A 68 0.07 -3.19 1.98
CA ILE A 68 0.96 -3.46 0.84
C ILE A 68 2.35 -3.89 1.33
N ASN A 69 3.08 -4.60 0.48
CA ASN A 69 4.46 -5.00 0.75
C ASN A 69 5.42 -3.88 0.35
N ALA A 70 6.00 -3.16 1.31
CA ALA A 70 6.90 -2.04 1.02
C ALA A 70 8.17 -2.44 0.24
N CYS A 71 8.59 -3.72 0.31
CA CYS A 71 9.80 -4.19 -0.39
C CYS A 71 9.64 -4.22 -1.91
N ILE A 72 8.43 -4.45 -2.42
CA ILE A 72 8.12 -4.61 -3.86
C ILE A 72 7.24 -3.46 -4.39
N SER A 73 7.25 -2.32 -3.70
CA SER A 73 6.58 -1.09 -4.14
C SER A 73 7.59 0.03 -4.18
N PHE A 74 7.63 0.81 -5.26
CA PHE A 74 8.52 1.97 -5.36
C PHE A 74 7.93 3.19 -4.64
N VAL A 75 8.78 4.11 -4.21
CA VAL A 75 8.40 5.36 -3.52
C VAL A 75 7.37 6.18 -4.30
N THR A 76 7.38 6.09 -5.63
CA THR A 76 6.44 6.79 -6.51
C THR A 76 4.98 6.42 -6.26
N ILE A 77 4.70 5.24 -5.66
CA ILE A 77 3.33 4.82 -5.29
C ILE A 77 2.69 5.77 -4.26
N LEU A 78 3.49 6.52 -3.50
CA LEU A 78 2.99 7.40 -2.44
C LEU A 78 2.19 8.60 -2.96
N GLN A 79 2.31 8.93 -4.25
CA GLN A 79 1.67 10.11 -4.83
C GLN A 79 0.17 10.17 -4.51
N GLY A 80 -0.24 11.21 -3.80
CA GLY A 80 -1.63 11.45 -3.43
C GLY A 80 -2.22 10.45 -2.42
N LYS A 81 -1.37 9.76 -1.65
CA LYS A 81 -1.79 8.79 -0.61
C LYS A 81 -1.28 9.18 0.77
N GLN A 82 -1.82 8.57 1.80
CA GLN A 82 -1.25 8.64 3.15
C GLN A 82 -0.39 7.40 3.41
N LEU A 83 0.86 7.58 3.84
CA LEU A 83 1.69 6.51 4.37
C LEU A 83 1.42 6.32 5.87
N ILE A 84 1.22 5.06 6.30
CA ILE A 84 1.10 4.67 7.70
C ILE A 84 2.03 3.48 7.94
N ILE A 85 2.95 3.63 8.89
CA ILE A 85 3.92 2.59 9.30
C ILE A 85 3.69 2.17 10.76
N VAL A 86 4.32 1.06 11.18
CA VAL A 86 4.09 0.47 12.52
C VAL A 86 4.39 1.44 13.67
N GLU A 87 5.40 2.30 13.52
CA GLU A 87 5.73 3.31 14.53
C GLU A 87 4.62 4.38 14.65
N ASP A 88 3.90 4.65 13.57
CA ASP A 88 2.80 5.62 13.57
C ASP A 88 1.58 5.11 14.35
N LEU A 89 1.54 3.85 14.81
CA LEU A 89 0.39 3.35 15.58
C LEU A 89 0.40 3.80 17.05
N LEU A 90 1.57 4.16 17.59
CA LEU A 90 1.68 4.69 18.95
C LEU A 90 0.88 5.98 19.11
N ASN A 91 0.16 6.14 20.21
CA ASN A 91 -0.51 7.41 20.49
C ASN A 91 0.48 8.49 20.97
N SER A 92 0.00 9.73 21.16
CA SER A 92 0.84 10.85 21.60
C SER A 92 1.44 10.68 23.00
N LYS A 93 0.89 9.80 23.82
CA LYS A 93 1.40 9.44 25.16
C LYS A 93 2.30 8.20 25.12
N GLY A 94 2.63 7.69 23.94
CA GLY A 94 3.44 6.48 23.75
C GLY A 94 2.70 5.16 24.00
N SER A 95 1.39 5.17 24.27
CA SER A 95 0.65 3.94 24.50
C SER A 95 0.38 3.20 23.19
N LEU A 96 0.34 1.87 23.29
CA LEU A 96 0.10 0.97 22.17
C LEU A 96 -1.29 1.18 21.55
N HIS A 97 -1.35 1.03 20.24
CA HIS A 97 -2.61 0.88 19.51
C HIS A 97 -3.33 -0.42 19.92
N PRO A 98 -4.68 -0.51 19.89
CA PRO A 98 -5.40 -1.75 20.21
C PRO A 98 -4.86 -3.00 19.52
N VAL A 99 -4.46 -2.90 18.24
CA VAL A 99 -3.84 -4.01 17.49
C VAL A 99 -2.49 -4.43 18.09
N GLN A 100 -1.63 -3.47 18.41
CA GLN A 100 -0.34 -3.75 19.04
C GLN A 100 -0.53 -4.36 20.44
N LYS A 101 -1.48 -3.80 21.22
CA LYS A 101 -1.81 -4.30 22.55
C LYS A 101 -2.37 -5.73 22.49
N ALA A 102 -3.24 -6.04 21.54
CA ALA A 102 -3.77 -7.40 21.36
C ALA A 102 -2.65 -8.41 21.08
N MET A 103 -1.68 -8.07 20.23
CA MET A 103 -0.52 -8.94 19.97
C MET A 103 0.31 -9.21 21.22
N VAL A 104 0.41 -8.25 22.14
CA VAL A 104 1.09 -8.43 23.44
C VAL A 104 0.25 -9.29 24.37
N ASP A 105 -1.02 -8.91 24.58
CA ASP A 105 -1.92 -9.52 25.56
C ASP A 105 -2.22 -11.00 25.26
N TYR A 106 -2.19 -11.40 23.98
CA TYR A 106 -2.46 -12.78 23.53
C TYR A 106 -1.21 -13.55 23.10
N HIS A 107 -0.01 -13.06 23.47
CA HIS A 107 1.27 -13.74 23.16
C HIS A 107 1.49 -13.98 21.65
N GLY A 108 0.99 -13.07 20.80
CA GLY A 108 1.12 -13.12 19.34
C GLY A 108 2.52 -12.84 18.81
N SER A 109 3.52 -12.69 19.67
CA SER A 109 4.90 -12.35 19.31
C SER A 109 5.89 -13.16 20.14
N GLN A 110 6.87 -13.79 19.47
CA GLN A 110 8.05 -14.41 20.09
C GLN A 110 9.31 -13.66 19.66
N CYS A 111 9.97 -14.07 18.56
CA CYS A 111 11.17 -13.39 18.06
C CYS A 111 10.95 -11.93 17.63
N GLY A 112 9.69 -11.53 17.40
CA GLY A 112 9.30 -10.15 17.11
C GLY A 112 9.50 -9.68 15.67
N PHE A 113 10.20 -10.44 14.82
CA PHE A 113 10.60 -9.95 13.49
C PHE A 113 9.41 -9.77 12.53
N CYS A 114 8.47 -10.71 12.52
CA CYS A 114 7.26 -10.66 11.69
C CYS A 114 6.15 -9.77 12.28
N THR A 115 6.22 -9.46 13.59
CA THR A 115 5.16 -8.79 14.34
C THR A 115 4.74 -7.45 13.73
N PRO A 116 5.65 -6.56 13.27
CA PRO A 116 5.26 -5.34 12.57
C PRO A 116 4.36 -5.59 11.35
N GLY A 117 4.66 -6.62 10.55
CA GLY A 117 3.87 -6.99 9.38
C GLY A 117 2.45 -7.38 9.76
N PHE A 118 2.30 -8.30 10.72
CA PHE A 118 0.98 -8.72 11.22
C PHE A 118 0.19 -7.56 11.82
N VAL A 119 0.85 -6.69 12.61
CA VAL A 119 0.22 -5.51 13.19
C VAL A 119 -0.34 -4.60 12.10
N MET A 120 0.40 -4.37 11.01
CA MET A 120 -0.08 -3.50 9.92
C MET A 120 -1.21 -4.14 9.11
N SER A 121 -1.15 -5.45 8.88
CA SER A 121 -2.24 -6.19 8.22
C SER A 121 -3.53 -6.17 9.05
N LEU A 122 -3.45 -6.45 10.35
CA LEU A 122 -4.60 -6.39 11.27
C LEU A 122 -5.12 -4.95 11.44
N PHE A 123 -4.25 -3.95 11.39
CA PHE A 123 -4.65 -2.55 11.36
C PHE A 123 -5.46 -2.23 10.10
N ALA A 124 -5.02 -2.65 8.91
CA ALA A 124 -5.80 -2.47 7.68
C ALA A 124 -7.16 -3.18 7.76
N MET A 125 -7.19 -4.42 8.28
CA MET A 125 -8.44 -5.15 8.52
C MET A 125 -9.39 -4.35 9.41
N GLN A 126 -8.90 -3.86 10.56
CA GLN A 126 -9.71 -3.07 11.50
C GLN A 126 -10.30 -1.81 10.85
N LYS A 127 -9.61 -1.22 9.87
CA LYS A 127 -10.05 -0.03 9.15
C LYS A 127 -11.08 -0.29 8.06
N ASN A 128 -11.06 -1.46 7.44
CA ASN A 128 -11.95 -1.78 6.33
C ASN A 128 -13.19 -2.59 6.76
N TYR A 129 -13.13 -3.29 7.89
CA TYR A 129 -14.20 -4.18 8.33
C TYR A 129 -14.91 -3.71 9.60
N SER A 130 -16.23 -3.90 9.62
CA SER A 130 -17.10 -3.62 10.77
C SER A 130 -17.41 -4.84 11.64
N SER A 131 -16.91 -6.02 11.27
CA SER A 131 -16.86 -7.23 12.09
C SER A 131 -15.77 -8.14 11.53
N TYR A 132 -15.11 -8.89 12.39
CA TYR A 132 -13.96 -9.72 12.02
C TYR A 132 -14.40 -11.18 12.12
N SER A 133 -14.94 -11.72 11.03
CA SER A 133 -15.14 -13.17 10.89
C SER A 133 -13.79 -13.87 10.90
N GLU A 134 -13.78 -15.17 11.19
CA GLU A 134 -12.55 -15.95 11.15
C GLU A 134 -11.91 -15.95 9.75
N GLU A 135 -12.72 -15.99 8.71
CA GLU A 135 -12.30 -15.87 7.32
C GLU A 135 -11.63 -14.51 7.05
N ASN A 136 -12.28 -13.39 7.41
CA ASN A 136 -11.69 -12.06 7.25
C ASN A 136 -10.33 -11.93 7.96
N ILE A 137 -10.18 -12.54 9.15
CA ILE A 137 -8.92 -12.56 9.89
C ILE A 137 -7.86 -13.33 9.11
N LYS A 138 -8.17 -14.56 8.69
CA LYS A 138 -7.25 -15.44 7.95
C LYS A 138 -6.81 -14.79 6.65
N ASP A 139 -7.74 -14.25 5.87
CA ASP A 139 -7.46 -13.55 4.62
C ASP A 139 -6.56 -12.35 4.85
N SER A 140 -6.85 -11.55 5.88
CA SER A 140 -6.09 -10.33 6.17
C SER A 140 -4.63 -10.61 6.55
N ILE A 141 -4.34 -11.78 7.13
CA ILE A 141 -2.98 -12.16 7.54
C ILE A 141 -2.34 -13.21 6.61
N SER A 142 -3.03 -13.63 5.55
CA SER A 142 -2.58 -14.70 4.63
C SER A 142 -1.22 -14.41 3.99
N GLY A 143 -0.93 -13.13 3.74
CA GLY A 143 0.36 -12.67 3.20
C GLY A 143 1.47 -12.47 4.26
N ASN A 144 1.27 -12.89 5.51
CA ASN A 144 2.24 -12.73 6.59
C ASN A 144 2.73 -14.09 7.10
N LEU A 145 4.04 -14.30 7.09
CA LEU A 145 4.65 -15.53 7.57
C LEU A 145 5.21 -15.37 8.98
N CYS A 146 4.91 -16.34 9.85
CA CYS A 146 5.51 -16.48 11.17
C CYS A 146 6.12 -17.87 11.34
N ARG A 147 7.38 -17.93 11.76
CA ARG A 147 8.07 -19.22 12.00
C ARG A 147 8.03 -19.67 13.47
N CYS A 148 7.57 -18.82 14.39
CA CYS A 148 7.73 -19.04 15.82
C CYS A 148 6.40 -19.36 16.54
N THR A 149 5.32 -18.64 16.24
CA THR A 149 4.11 -18.65 17.07
C THR A 149 3.10 -19.74 16.74
N GLY A 150 3.23 -20.41 15.59
CA GLY A 150 2.21 -21.34 15.09
C GLY A 150 0.87 -20.68 14.74
N TYR A 151 0.86 -19.35 14.55
CA TYR A 151 -0.29 -18.50 14.16
C TYR A 151 -1.46 -18.41 15.14
N ARG A 152 -1.79 -19.47 15.89
CA ARG A 152 -2.91 -19.50 16.84
C ARG A 152 -3.01 -18.25 17.74
N PRO A 153 -1.95 -17.83 18.48
CA PRO A 153 -2.04 -16.64 19.33
C PRO A 153 -2.23 -15.34 18.54
N ILE A 154 -1.81 -15.26 17.28
CA ILE A 154 -2.04 -14.10 16.39
C ILE A 154 -3.51 -14.03 15.98
N VAL A 155 -4.11 -15.19 15.66
CA VAL A 155 -5.54 -15.29 15.35
C VAL A 155 -6.38 -14.94 16.59
N ASP A 156 -5.99 -15.42 17.77
CA ASP A 156 -6.67 -15.09 19.03
C ASP A 156 -6.58 -13.58 19.34
N ALA A 157 -5.40 -12.97 19.12
CA ALA A 157 -5.22 -11.52 19.20
C ALA A 157 -6.18 -10.78 18.25
N ALA A 158 -6.28 -11.23 16.99
CA ALA A 158 -7.18 -10.63 16.00
C ALA A 158 -8.66 -10.76 16.39
N LYS A 159 -9.08 -11.94 16.87
CA LYS A 159 -10.45 -12.19 17.37
C LYS A 159 -10.81 -11.26 18.52
N SER A 160 -9.87 -10.99 19.42
CA SER A 160 -10.08 -10.09 20.57
C SER A 160 -10.44 -8.65 20.16
N LEU A 161 -10.07 -8.22 18.95
CA LEU A 161 -10.36 -6.87 18.44
C LEU A 161 -11.84 -6.64 18.16
N ASN A 162 -12.64 -7.68 17.95
CA ASN A 162 -14.09 -7.55 17.71
C ASN A 162 -14.80 -6.79 18.84
N ASN A 163 -14.31 -6.96 20.07
CA ASN A 163 -14.91 -6.40 21.29
C ASN A 163 -14.27 -5.06 21.71
N LYS A 164 -13.45 -4.44 20.85
CA LYS A 164 -12.74 -3.19 21.18
C LYS A 164 -13.37 -1.98 20.50
N ASN A 165 -13.29 -0.83 21.17
CA ASN A 165 -13.70 0.44 20.59
C ASN A 165 -12.84 0.77 19.36
N ARG A 166 -13.49 1.09 18.25
CA ARG A 166 -12.86 1.43 16.96
C ARG A 166 -12.40 2.88 16.85
N SER A 167 -12.77 3.71 17.81
CA SER A 167 -12.36 5.11 17.87
C SER A 167 -10.89 5.22 18.26
N ASP A 168 -10.02 5.34 17.26
CA ASP A 168 -8.59 5.60 17.43
C ASP A 168 -8.20 6.98 16.90
N LYS A 169 -6.89 7.29 16.97
CA LYS A 169 -6.38 8.58 16.49
C LYS A 169 -6.57 8.81 14.98
N PHE A 170 -6.59 7.74 14.18
CA PHE A 170 -6.76 7.83 12.73
C PHE A 170 -8.21 8.14 12.37
N VAL A 171 -9.19 7.60 13.12
CA VAL A 171 -10.60 8.01 13.02
C VAL A 171 -10.74 9.50 13.36
N LYS A 172 -10.12 9.94 14.45
CA LYS A 172 -10.16 11.35 14.89
C LYS A 172 -9.52 12.30 13.87
N SER A 173 -8.42 11.90 13.22
CA SER A 173 -7.74 12.72 12.21
C SER A 173 -8.31 12.59 10.80
N LYS A 174 -9.28 11.71 10.55
CA LYS A 174 -9.81 11.38 9.21
C LYS A 174 -10.17 12.62 8.38
N LYS A 175 -10.96 13.55 8.95
CA LYS A 175 -11.35 14.80 8.26
C LYS A 175 -10.13 15.65 7.86
N LYS A 176 -9.13 15.74 8.74
CA LYS A 176 -7.88 16.46 8.46
C LYS A 176 -7.08 15.79 7.35
N ILE A 177 -6.94 14.46 7.39
CA ILE A 177 -6.25 13.70 6.34
C ILE A 177 -6.92 13.90 4.98
N ILE A 178 -8.25 13.79 4.91
CA ILE A 178 -9.01 14.03 3.68
C ILE A 178 -8.74 15.45 3.15
N SER A 179 -8.75 16.46 4.02
CA SER A 179 -8.42 17.84 3.65
C SER A 179 -6.99 17.96 3.08
N LEU A 180 -6.00 17.30 3.69
CA LEU A 180 -4.61 17.31 3.20
C LEU A 180 -4.47 16.59 1.86
N LEU A 181 -5.10 15.44 1.69
CA LEU A 181 -5.07 14.69 0.43
C LEU A 181 -5.71 15.50 -0.70
N LYS A 182 -6.84 16.18 -0.45
CA LYS A 182 -7.49 17.07 -1.43
C LYS A 182 -6.62 18.27 -1.84
N LYS A 183 -5.66 18.69 -1.00
CA LYS A 183 -4.68 19.74 -1.36
C LYS A 183 -3.60 19.26 -2.32
N ILE A 184 -3.37 17.94 -2.42
CA ILE A 184 -2.44 17.37 -3.39
C ILE A 184 -3.17 17.30 -4.74
N LYS A 185 -2.84 18.24 -5.63
CA LYS A 185 -3.50 18.34 -6.94
C LYS A 185 -3.22 17.09 -7.80
N PRO A 186 -4.23 16.60 -8.53
CA PRO A 186 -4.02 15.57 -9.55
C PRO A 186 -3.20 16.14 -10.70
N GLU A 187 -1.96 15.69 -10.85
CA GLU A 187 -0.99 16.17 -11.85
C GLU A 187 -0.34 14.96 -12.54
N ASN A 188 0.14 15.14 -13.77
CA ASN A 188 1.03 14.16 -14.38
C ASN A 188 2.37 14.17 -13.66
N ILE A 189 2.99 13.00 -13.51
CA ILE A 189 4.34 12.91 -12.94
C ILE A 189 5.35 12.59 -14.04
N SER A 190 6.46 13.32 -14.06
CA SER A 190 7.63 13.05 -14.90
C SER A 190 8.89 13.26 -14.07
N ILE A 191 9.54 12.17 -13.70
CA ILE A 191 10.74 12.16 -12.88
C ILE A 191 11.90 11.73 -13.77
N LYS A 192 13.00 12.48 -13.66
CA LYS A 192 14.29 12.13 -14.27
C LYS A 192 15.33 12.16 -13.16
N ASN A 193 15.86 11.00 -12.81
CA ASN A 193 16.93 10.86 -11.82
C ASN A 193 18.05 10.04 -12.45
N ARG A 194 19.19 10.69 -12.72
CA ARG A 194 20.31 10.11 -13.49
C ARG A 194 19.81 9.58 -14.85
N ASN A 195 20.07 8.31 -15.16
CA ASN A 195 19.61 7.62 -16.37
C ASN A 195 18.16 7.11 -16.29
N LYS A 196 17.54 7.13 -15.10
CA LYS A 196 16.22 6.55 -14.85
C LYS A 196 15.11 7.58 -15.06
N LYS A 197 14.03 7.15 -15.70
CA LYS A 197 12.85 7.96 -15.99
C LYS A 197 11.60 7.26 -15.46
N TYR A 198 10.71 8.04 -14.89
CA TYR A 198 9.39 7.58 -14.47
C TYR A 198 8.32 8.55 -14.94
N PHE A 199 7.26 8.00 -15.49
CA PHE A 199 6.11 8.75 -15.96
C PHE A 199 4.83 8.21 -15.30
N ALA A 200 3.97 9.10 -14.82
CA ALA A 200 2.60 8.74 -14.45
C ALA A 200 1.63 9.71 -15.15
N PRO A 201 1.26 9.43 -16.41
CA PRO A 201 0.22 10.19 -17.09
C PRO A 201 -1.14 9.96 -16.41
N ARG A 202 -2.06 10.91 -16.62
CA ARG A 202 -3.43 10.82 -16.08
C ARG A 202 -4.46 10.47 -17.12
N THR A 203 -4.09 10.48 -18.39
CA THR A 203 -5.00 10.25 -19.53
C THR A 203 -4.38 9.29 -20.53
N ILE A 204 -5.23 8.58 -21.28
CA ILE A 204 -4.77 7.70 -22.38
C ILE A 204 -4.03 8.51 -23.46
N THR A 205 -4.44 9.74 -23.73
CA THR A 205 -3.80 10.61 -24.72
C THR A 205 -2.34 10.89 -24.36
N GLU A 206 -2.06 11.22 -23.09
CA GLU A 206 -0.70 11.45 -22.62
C GLU A 206 0.10 10.15 -22.57
N LEU A 207 -0.51 9.03 -22.16
CA LEU A 207 0.10 7.71 -22.22
C LEU A 207 0.61 7.40 -23.65
N LYS A 208 -0.24 7.57 -24.66
CA LYS A 208 0.13 7.35 -26.08
C LYS A 208 1.33 8.21 -26.51
N LYS A 209 1.37 9.47 -26.08
CA LYS A 209 2.49 10.38 -26.37
C LYS A 209 3.79 9.86 -25.74
N ILE A 210 3.75 9.46 -24.47
CA ILE A 210 4.92 8.97 -23.74
C ILE A 210 5.43 7.66 -24.32
N ILE A 211 4.54 6.74 -24.71
CA ILE A 211 4.93 5.49 -25.39
C ILE A 211 5.67 5.79 -26.71
N LYS A 212 5.19 6.76 -27.49
CA LYS A 212 5.85 7.18 -28.73
C LYS A 212 7.25 7.75 -28.47
N ASP A 213 7.40 8.58 -27.44
CA ASP A 213 8.67 9.23 -27.10
C ASP A 213 9.66 8.25 -26.41
N TYR A 214 9.15 7.21 -25.75
CA TYR A 214 9.94 6.24 -24.98
C TYR A 214 9.46 4.79 -25.24
N PRO A 215 9.66 4.24 -26.45
CA PRO A 215 9.07 2.96 -26.87
C PRO A 215 9.55 1.74 -26.07
N ASN A 216 10.73 1.82 -25.43
CA ASN A 216 11.31 0.74 -24.61
C ASN A 216 10.92 0.84 -23.12
N SER A 217 9.88 1.62 -22.79
CA SER A 217 9.43 1.76 -21.40
C SER A 217 8.66 0.53 -20.93
N ILE A 218 8.86 0.17 -19.66
CA ILE A 218 8.08 -0.90 -19.03
C ILE A 218 6.88 -0.29 -18.30
N PHE A 219 5.72 -0.92 -18.41
CA PHE A 219 4.52 -0.49 -17.70
C PHE A 219 4.54 -0.95 -16.24
N LEU A 220 4.13 -0.06 -15.34
CA LEU A 220 3.97 -0.33 -13.92
C LEU A 220 2.52 -0.15 -13.51
N SER A 221 1.91 -1.19 -12.94
CA SER A 221 0.65 -1.09 -12.21
C SER A 221 0.90 -1.38 -10.72
N GLY A 222 0.67 -2.63 -10.27
CA GLY A 222 0.95 -3.04 -8.89
C GLY A 222 2.44 -3.20 -8.56
N GLY A 223 3.26 -3.53 -9.56
CA GLY A 223 4.72 -3.71 -9.40
C GLY A 223 5.13 -5.00 -8.72
N THR A 224 4.21 -5.93 -8.47
CA THR A 224 4.45 -7.21 -7.77
C THR A 224 5.34 -8.18 -8.56
N ASP A 225 5.43 -7.97 -9.87
CA ASP A 225 6.29 -8.63 -10.82
C ASP A 225 7.55 -7.79 -11.11
N LEU A 226 7.35 -6.56 -11.59
CA LEU A 226 8.39 -5.68 -12.13
C LEU A 226 9.44 -5.32 -11.09
N SER A 227 9.03 -5.09 -9.83
CA SER A 227 9.98 -4.70 -8.78
C SER A 227 10.99 -5.80 -8.44
N LEU A 228 10.72 -7.07 -8.79
CA LEU A 228 11.66 -8.17 -8.58
C LEU A 228 12.92 -8.03 -9.43
N ILE A 229 12.87 -7.32 -10.56
CA ILE A 229 14.06 -6.95 -11.32
C ILE A 229 15.03 -6.15 -10.44
N VAL A 230 14.49 -5.24 -9.62
CA VAL A 230 15.28 -4.42 -8.69
C VAL A 230 15.66 -5.20 -7.44
N THR A 231 14.72 -5.90 -6.81
CA THR A 231 14.94 -6.49 -5.49
C THR A 231 15.62 -7.85 -5.52
N LYS A 232 15.38 -8.66 -6.56
CA LYS A 232 15.92 -10.02 -6.71
C LYS A 232 17.01 -10.11 -7.74
N GLU A 233 16.79 -9.56 -8.93
CA GLU A 233 17.81 -9.58 -9.97
C GLU A 233 18.89 -8.51 -9.75
N ARG A 234 18.62 -7.53 -8.87
CA ARG A 234 19.54 -6.41 -8.55
C ARG A 234 19.92 -5.60 -9.79
N LYS A 235 18.97 -5.43 -10.71
CA LYS A 235 19.10 -4.63 -11.92
C LYS A 235 18.26 -3.38 -11.82
N ASP A 236 18.71 -2.32 -12.48
CA ASP A 236 17.96 -1.09 -12.62
C ASP A 236 16.96 -1.17 -13.78
N ILE A 237 15.83 -0.50 -13.62
CA ILE A 237 14.84 -0.25 -14.67
C ILE A 237 14.97 1.20 -15.13
N ASP A 238 15.35 1.39 -16.39
CA ASP A 238 15.66 2.70 -16.95
C ASP A 238 14.42 3.56 -17.23
N ASN A 239 13.34 3.00 -17.76
CA ASN A 239 12.15 3.77 -18.12
C ASN A 239 10.88 3.07 -17.64
N ILE A 240 10.14 3.72 -16.75
CA ILE A 240 8.88 3.22 -16.17
C ILE A 240 7.73 4.14 -16.57
N ILE A 241 6.62 3.56 -17.03
CA ILE A 241 5.35 4.27 -17.21
C ILE A 241 4.30 3.65 -16.29
N SER A 242 3.89 4.38 -15.26
CA SER A 242 2.81 3.96 -14.37
C SER A 242 1.44 4.16 -14.99
N LEU A 243 0.61 3.11 -14.93
CA LEU A 243 -0.79 3.14 -15.38
C LEU A 243 -1.76 3.52 -14.25
N SER A 244 -1.31 3.51 -13.00
CA SER A 244 -2.16 3.60 -11.80
C SER A 244 -2.86 4.95 -11.62
N SER A 245 -2.47 5.98 -12.39
CA SER A 245 -3.09 7.31 -12.36
C SER A 245 -4.09 7.57 -13.49
N ILE A 246 -4.28 6.60 -14.39
CA ILE A 246 -5.18 6.70 -15.56
C ILE A 246 -6.51 6.06 -15.20
N ASN A 247 -7.52 6.89 -14.93
CA ASN A 247 -8.83 6.41 -14.49
C ASN A 247 -9.53 5.59 -15.59
N GLU A 248 -9.28 5.93 -16.86
CA GLU A 248 -9.83 5.23 -18.03
C GLU A 248 -9.34 3.78 -18.15
N LEU A 249 -8.29 3.38 -17.43
CA LEU A 249 -7.81 1.99 -17.38
C LEU A 249 -8.23 1.26 -16.09
N ASN A 250 -8.93 1.92 -15.17
CA ASN A 250 -9.35 1.34 -13.90
C ASN A 250 -10.88 1.28 -13.82
N PHE A 251 -11.45 0.27 -14.46
CA PHE A 251 -12.88 0.04 -14.52
C PHE A 251 -13.21 -1.45 -14.60
N ILE A 252 -14.47 -1.76 -14.27
CA ILE A 252 -15.09 -3.06 -14.53
C ILE A 252 -16.45 -2.74 -15.15
N GLU A 253 -16.70 -3.26 -16.34
CA GLU A 253 -17.96 -3.07 -17.06
C GLU A 253 -18.57 -4.43 -17.39
N GLU A 254 -19.83 -4.61 -16.98
CA GLU A 254 -20.62 -5.79 -17.31
C GLU A 254 -21.33 -5.55 -18.65
N LYS A 255 -21.10 -6.45 -19.61
CA LYS A 255 -21.83 -6.54 -20.88
C LYS A 255 -22.69 -7.80 -20.86
N ASN A 256 -23.62 -7.93 -21.82
CA ASN A 256 -24.57 -9.04 -21.86
C ASN A 256 -23.91 -10.43 -21.85
N GLU A 257 -22.75 -10.60 -22.48
CA GLU A 257 -22.09 -11.90 -22.66
C GLU A 257 -20.70 -12.00 -22.00
N HIS A 258 -20.15 -10.89 -21.53
CA HIS A 258 -18.78 -10.85 -20.99
C HIS A 258 -18.58 -9.65 -20.05
N ILE A 259 -17.48 -9.69 -19.32
CA ILE A 259 -17.05 -8.60 -18.44
C ILE A 259 -15.80 -7.99 -19.06
N VAL A 260 -15.78 -6.67 -19.20
CA VAL A 260 -14.60 -5.91 -19.64
C VAL A 260 -13.91 -5.33 -18.41
N VAL A 261 -12.64 -5.66 -18.23
CA VAL A 261 -11.84 -5.21 -17.09
C VAL A 261 -10.70 -4.33 -17.58
N GLY A 262 -10.62 -3.12 -17.05
CA GLY A 262 -9.50 -2.22 -17.30
C GLY A 262 -8.18 -2.78 -16.78
N SER A 263 -7.09 -2.57 -17.51
CA SER A 263 -5.78 -3.15 -17.21
C SER A 263 -5.11 -2.63 -15.92
N ALA A 264 -5.59 -1.53 -15.36
CA ALA A 264 -5.14 -0.98 -14.08
C ALA A 264 -6.03 -1.40 -12.90
N THR A 265 -7.11 -2.15 -13.14
CA THR A 265 -7.99 -2.67 -12.09
C THR A 265 -7.26 -3.70 -11.23
N SER A 266 -7.29 -3.50 -9.91
CA SER A 266 -6.62 -4.43 -8.99
C SER A 266 -7.34 -5.77 -8.91
N LEU A 267 -6.58 -6.86 -8.72
CA LEU A 267 -7.16 -8.19 -8.52
C LEU A 267 -8.18 -8.22 -7.39
N ARG A 268 -7.97 -7.44 -6.30
CA ARG A 268 -8.92 -7.35 -5.20
C ARG A 268 -10.24 -6.69 -5.59
N GLU A 269 -10.20 -5.62 -6.39
CA GLU A 269 -11.44 -4.98 -6.87
C GLU A 269 -12.19 -5.89 -7.83
N PHE A 270 -11.46 -6.63 -8.68
CA PHE A 270 -12.06 -7.61 -9.58
C PHE A 270 -12.63 -8.82 -8.81
N GLU A 271 -11.91 -9.35 -7.82
CA GLU A 271 -12.37 -10.44 -6.94
C GLU A 271 -13.68 -10.07 -6.24
N LEU A 272 -13.78 -8.87 -5.65
CA LEU A 272 -15.01 -8.42 -5.01
C LEU A 272 -16.19 -8.30 -5.98
N PHE A 273 -15.92 -7.93 -7.24
CA PHE A 273 -16.94 -7.87 -8.28
C PHE A 273 -17.38 -9.26 -8.74
N ILE A 274 -16.42 -10.16 -8.99
CA ILE A 274 -16.65 -11.46 -9.62
C ILE A 274 -17.32 -12.46 -8.66
N LYS A 275 -17.20 -12.24 -7.34
CA LYS A 275 -17.85 -13.04 -6.29
C LYS A 275 -19.38 -13.18 -6.43
N LYS A 276 -20.05 -12.25 -7.13
CA LYS A 276 -21.50 -12.34 -7.40
C LYS A 276 -21.85 -13.44 -8.41
N TYR A 277 -20.89 -13.90 -9.21
CA TYR A 277 -21.05 -15.00 -10.16
C TYR A 277 -20.35 -16.27 -9.71
N TYR A 278 -19.18 -16.13 -9.07
CA TYR A 278 -18.36 -17.23 -8.58
C TYR A 278 -18.08 -16.99 -7.08
N PRO A 279 -19.00 -17.43 -6.20
CA PRO A 279 -18.90 -17.19 -4.77
C PRO A 279 -17.83 -18.05 -4.07
N ASP A 280 -17.38 -19.13 -4.71
CA ASP A 280 -16.29 -20.03 -4.28
C ASP A 280 -14.91 -19.50 -4.72
#